data_AF-A0A2T4V4A2-F1
#
_entry.id   AF-A0A2T4V4A2-F1
#
_cell.length_a   1.000
_cell.length_b   1.000
_cell.length_c   1.000
_cell.angle_alpha   90.00
_cell.angle_beta   90.00
_cell.angle_gamma   90.00
#
_symmetry.space_group_name_H-M   'P 1'
#
loop_
_entity.id
_entity.type
_entity.pdbx_description
1 polymer ?
#
loop_
_entity_poly.entity_id
_entity_poly.type
_entity_poly.pdbx_seq_one_letter_code
_entity_poly.pdbx_strand_id
1 'polypeptide(L)'
;MAAEVPEGRLLEPSSHMGCVDTGWGTESERRAWMSVCERQEPELDPSDAAIARQGVRSFTLGREELATDRSWYRSVMFNEHYRPAQLNHYLLSHLHIPEYGAAHYVFLFKTRSEGPFTERERQIVHHLHGELGELWRAASGAQLPRRLQQTLTLLQAGYSEKEVAERLELSPGTVHDYCKALHKRWKVRSRAELLARARALPQAPHLMMQERANARRV
;
A
#
# COMPACT_ATOMS: atom_id res chain seq x y z
N MET A 1 -26.95 21.46 14.41
CA MET A 1 -26.22 20.29 14.95
C MET A 1 -24.97 20.12 14.14
N ALA A 2 -23.86 20.67 14.64
CA ALA A 2 -22.55 20.54 14.03
C ALA A 2 -22.00 19.14 14.35
N ALA A 3 -21.58 18.39 13.32
CA ALA A 3 -20.84 17.17 13.53
C ALA A 3 -19.42 17.55 13.96
N GLU A 4 -19.02 17.09 15.15
CA GLU A 4 -17.69 17.27 15.71
C GLU A 4 -16.64 16.67 14.77
N VAL A 5 -15.64 17.49 14.43
CA VAL A 5 -14.40 17.05 13.79
C VAL A 5 -13.57 16.36 14.88
N PRO A 6 -13.17 15.09 14.75
CA PRO A 6 -12.34 14.45 15.76
C PRO A 6 -11.00 15.17 15.85
N GLU A 7 -10.71 15.70 17.03
CA GLU A 7 -9.46 16.37 17.37
C GLU A 7 -8.25 15.48 17.03
N GLY A 8 -7.40 16.02 16.15
CA GLY A 8 -5.94 15.98 16.21
C GLY A 8 -5.29 14.88 17.06
N ARG A 9 -5.40 13.62 16.65
CA ARG A 9 -4.23 12.75 16.74
C ARG A 9 -3.31 13.19 15.62
N LEU A 10 -2.17 13.79 15.97
CA LEU A 10 -1.00 13.81 15.11
C LEU A 10 -0.78 12.35 14.67
N LEU A 11 -1.20 12.05 13.44
CA LEU A 11 -0.83 10.81 12.78
C LEU A 11 0.69 10.80 12.82
N GLU A 12 1.30 9.72 13.31
CA GLU A 12 2.75 9.53 13.14
C GLU A 12 3.12 9.84 11.68
N PRO A 13 4.32 10.40 11.41
CA PRO A 13 4.71 10.70 10.04
C PRO A 13 4.51 9.45 9.20
N SER A 14 3.73 9.59 8.12
CA SER A 14 3.38 8.49 7.25
C SER A 14 4.67 7.85 6.72
N SER A 15 4.96 6.61 7.13
CA SER A 15 6.11 5.88 6.63
C SER A 15 5.78 5.31 5.27
N HIS A 16 6.60 5.64 4.26
CA HIS A 16 6.53 4.95 2.97
C HIS A 16 6.80 3.45 3.19
N MET A 17 5.87 2.60 2.77
CA MET A 17 5.97 1.16 2.99
C MET A 17 6.65 0.42 1.83
N GLY A 18 6.76 1.05 0.66
CA GLY A 18 7.36 0.49 -0.56
C GLY A 18 6.55 0.82 -1.81
N CYS A 19 7.16 0.64 -2.97
CA CYS A 19 6.53 0.86 -4.27
C CYS A 19 6.91 -0.24 -5.27
N VAL A 20 6.06 -0.45 -6.27
CA VAL A 20 6.37 -1.23 -7.47
C VAL A 20 6.26 -0.29 -8.66
N ASP A 21 7.28 -0.26 -9.51
CA ASP A 21 7.36 0.64 -10.66
C ASP A 21 7.68 -0.14 -11.95
N THR A 22 7.21 0.37 -13.09
CA THR A 22 7.42 -0.23 -14.42
C THR A 22 7.18 0.82 -15.51
N GLY A 23 7.57 0.51 -16.76
CA GLY A 23 7.27 1.32 -17.94
C GLY A 23 8.29 2.42 -18.27
N TRP A 24 9.48 2.40 -17.66
CA TRP A 24 10.55 3.38 -17.92
C TRP A 24 11.22 3.17 -19.28
N GLY A 25 11.52 4.26 -19.99
CA GLY A 25 12.26 4.20 -21.24
C GLY A 25 13.74 3.84 -21.01
N THR A 26 14.33 4.39 -19.94
CA THR A 26 15.70 4.07 -19.52
C THR A 26 15.85 4.00 -18.00
N GLU A 27 16.91 3.33 -17.53
CA GLU A 27 17.24 3.30 -16.09
C GLU A 27 17.62 4.70 -15.55
N SER A 28 18.12 5.59 -16.41
CA SER A 28 18.43 6.96 -16.00
C SER A 28 17.16 7.77 -15.72
N GLU A 29 16.12 7.61 -16.55
CA GLU A 29 14.81 8.23 -16.33
C GLU A 29 14.16 7.69 -15.07
N ARG A 30 14.20 6.37 -14.89
CA ARG A 30 13.74 5.71 -13.67
C ARG A 30 14.42 6.28 -12.45
N ARG A 31 15.76 6.37 -12.44
CA ARG A 31 16.53 6.89 -11.30
C ARG A 31 16.23 8.36 -11.02
N ALA A 32 16.08 9.18 -12.06
CA ALA A 32 15.72 10.59 -11.92
C ALA A 32 14.38 10.73 -11.19
N TRP A 33 13.36 9.97 -11.60
CA TRP A 33 12.07 9.97 -10.90
C TRP A 33 12.16 9.35 -9.50
N MET A 34 12.76 8.17 -9.35
CA MET A 34 12.83 7.47 -8.05
C MET A 34 13.55 8.27 -6.97
N SER A 35 14.47 9.17 -7.36
CA SER A 35 15.10 10.10 -6.44
C SER A 35 14.08 10.94 -5.67
N VAL A 36 12.90 11.21 -6.23
CA VAL A 36 11.77 11.91 -5.57
C VAL A 36 11.28 11.15 -4.34
N CYS A 37 11.17 9.82 -4.44
CA CYS A 37 10.63 8.95 -3.41
C CYS A 37 11.59 8.76 -2.22
N GLU A 38 12.89 9.00 -2.43
CA GLU A 38 13.96 8.78 -1.44
C GLU A 38 14.37 10.06 -0.69
N ARG A 39 13.71 11.20 -0.99
CA ARG A 39 14.07 12.50 -0.42
C ARG A 39 13.73 12.60 1.06
N GLN A 40 14.61 13.26 1.81
CA GLN A 40 14.44 13.51 3.24
C GLN A 40 13.73 14.85 3.52
N GLU A 41 13.82 15.81 2.59
CA GLU A 41 13.18 17.12 2.72
C GLU A 41 11.97 17.23 1.79
N PRO A 42 10.83 17.74 2.29
CA PRO A 42 9.70 18.04 1.42
C PRO A 42 10.03 19.28 0.57
N GLU A 43 10.47 19.06 -0.67
CA GLU A 43 10.31 20.08 -1.70
C GLU A 43 8.82 20.38 -1.85
N LEU A 44 8.47 21.65 -2.05
CA LEU A 44 7.09 22.08 -2.25
C LEU A 44 6.59 21.53 -3.60
N ASP A 45 6.04 20.32 -3.63
CA ASP A 45 5.24 19.88 -4.77
C ASP A 45 4.04 20.83 -4.84
N PRO A 46 3.84 21.55 -5.96
CA PRO A 46 2.67 22.42 -6.11
C PRO A 46 1.32 21.69 -5.91
N SER A 47 1.34 20.37 -6.00
CA SER A 47 0.19 19.47 -5.86
C SER A 47 -0.12 19.13 -4.40
N ASP A 48 0.84 19.25 -3.47
CA ASP A 48 0.71 18.78 -2.09
C ASP A 48 -0.46 19.43 -1.36
N ALA A 49 -0.63 20.75 -1.51
CA ALA A 49 -1.72 21.47 -0.87
C ALA A 49 -3.10 21.07 -1.42
N ALA A 50 -3.20 20.68 -2.69
CA ALA A 50 -4.44 20.18 -3.27
C ALA A 50 -4.73 18.74 -2.86
N ILE A 51 -3.69 17.90 -2.76
CA ILE A 51 -3.76 16.53 -2.25
C ILE A 51 -4.22 16.54 -0.78
N ALA A 52 -3.57 17.34 0.07
CA ALA A 52 -3.90 17.46 1.49
C ALA A 52 -5.36 17.90 1.72
N ARG A 53 -5.90 18.79 0.87
CA ARG A 53 -7.30 19.22 0.92
C ARG A 53 -8.30 18.11 0.62
N GLN A 54 -7.90 17.04 -0.06
CA GLN A 54 -8.77 15.87 -0.27
C GLN A 54 -8.98 15.05 1.03
N GLY A 55 -8.06 15.18 1.99
CA GLY A 55 -8.07 14.41 3.24
C GLY A 55 -8.00 12.90 2.99
N VAL A 56 -8.77 12.13 3.75
CA VAL A 56 -8.80 10.65 3.68
C VAL A 56 -9.72 10.10 2.58
N ARG A 57 -10.19 10.93 1.65
CA ARG A 57 -11.09 10.48 0.57
C ARG A 57 -10.29 9.78 -0.52
N SER A 58 -10.89 8.75 -1.12
CA SER A 58 -10.36 8.18 -2.35
C SER A 58 -10.64 9.11 -3.52
N PHE A 59 -9.66 9.35 -4.37
CA PHE A 59 -9.78 10.24 -5.52
C PHE A 59 -8.87 9.79 -6.67
N THR A 60 -9.18 10.27 -7.87
CA THR A 60 -8.33 10.09 -9.06
C THR A 60 -8.31 11.40 -9.83
N LEU A 61 -7.17 12.08 -9.81
CA LEU A 61 -7.03 13.46 -10.30
C LEU A 61 -5.78 13.58 -11.18
N GLY A 62 -5.92 14.34 -12.25
CA GLY A 62 -4.81 14.75 -13.08
C GLY A 62 -3.99 15.87 -12.44
N ARG A 63 -2.75 16.03 -12.90
CA ARG A 63 -1.87 17.13 -12.50
C ARG A 63 -2.56 18.50 -12.53
N GLU A 64 -3.33 18.80 -13.58
CA GLU A 64 -3.92 20.14 -13.77
C GLU A 64 -5.02 20.46 -12.76
N GLU A 65 -5.63 19.43 -12.17
CA GLU A 65 -6.61 19.56 -11.08
C GLU A 65 -5.93 19.81 -9.72
N LEU A 66 -4.65 19.44 -9.60
CA LEU A 66 -3.87 19.55 -8.37
C LEU A 66 -2.93 20.76 -8.36
N ALA A 67 -2.40 21.14 -9.52
CA ALA A 67 -1.45 22.22 -9.67
C ALA A 67 -1.65 22.97 -10.99
N THR A 68 -1.68 24.30 -10.93
CA THR A 68 -1.71 25.14 -12.13
C THR A 68 -0.43 24.96 -12.95
N ASP A 69 -0.50 25.15 -14.26
CA ASP A 69 0.67 25.09 -15.16
C ASP A 69 1.79 26.01 -14.70
N ARG A 70 1.43 27.23 -14.27
CA ARG A 70 2.40 28.22 -13.81
C ARG A 70 3.16 27.75 -12.58
N SER A 71 2.48 27.18 -11.59
CA SER A 71 3.14 26.67 -10.37
C SER A 71 3.91 25.39 -10.66
N TRP A 72 3.36 24.50 -11.49
CA TRP A 72 3.97 23.24 -11.88
C TRP A 72 5.28 23.44 -12.64
N TYR A 73 5.27 24.16 -13.77
CA TYR A 73 6.44 24.29 -14.64
C TYR A 73 7.58 25.12 -14.06
N ARG A 74 7.30 25.92 -13.00
CA ARG A 74 8.32 26.68 -12.27
C ARG A 74 8.83 25.96 -11.03
N SER A 75 8.27 24.81 -10.69
CA SER A 75 8.66 24.06 -9.50
C SER A 75 9.98 23.33 -9.68
N VAL A 76 10.65 23.07 -8.56
CA VAL A 76 11.81 22.18 -8.48
C VAL A 76 11.38 20.76 -8.88
N MET A 77 10.21 20.31 -8.38
CA MET A 77 9.59 19.03 -8.75
C MET A 77 9.59 18.78 -10.25
N PHE A 78 9.11 19.73 -11.05
CA PHE A 78 9.08 19.56 -12.50
C PHE A 78 10.49 19.61 -13.12
N ASN A 79 11.28 20.63 -12.78
CA ASN A 79 12.52 20.92 -13.50
C ASN A 79 13.65 19.94 -13.19
N GLU A 80 13.71 19.42 -11.97
CA GLU A 80 14.78 18.54 -11.51
C GLU A 80 14.40 17.06 -11.59
N HIS A 81 13.11 16.71 -11.57
CA HIS A 81 12.67 15.31 -11.50
C HIS A 81 11.85 14.87 -12.72
N TYR A 82 10.73 15.53 -13.01
CA TYR A 82 9.89 15.13 -14.14
C TYR A 82 10.56 15.37 -15.48
N ARG A 83 11.16 16.55 -15.68
CA ARG A 83 11.77 16.94 -16.96
C ARG A 83 12.96 16.05 -17.33
N PRO A 84 13.92 15.72 -16.44
CA PRO A 84 14.99 14.78 -16.78
C PRO A 84 14.48 13.36 -17.01
N ALA A 85 13.38 12.96 -16.38
CA ALA A 85 12.69 11.69 -16.64
C ALA A 85 11.79 11.71 -17.90
N GLN A 86 11.79 12.82 -18.67
CA GLN A 86 10.95 13.04 -19.86
C GLN A 86 9.44 12.97 -19.59
N LEU A 87 9.02 13.12 -18.33
CA LEU A 87 7.63 13.11 -17.89
C LEU A 87 7.02 14.51 -17.95
N ASN A 88 5.71 14.59 -18.20
CA ASN A 88 5.01 15.88 -18.21
C ASN A 88 3.63 15.82 -17.55
N HIS A 89 2.88 14.76 -17.83
CA HIS A 89 1.55 14.57 -17.26
C HIS A 89 1.61 13.43 -16.25
N TYR A 90 0.88 13.59 -15.15
CA TYR A 90 0.62 12.49 -14.25
C TYR A 90 -0.87 12.39 -13.94
N LEU A 91 -1.29 11.17 -13.63
CA LEU A 91 -2.56 10.86 -13.01
C LEU A 91 -2.28 10.23 -11.65
N LEU A 92 -2.81 10.85 -10.60
CA LEU A 92 -2.71 10.37 -9.23
C LEU A 92 -4.03 9.75 -8.80
N SER A 93 -4.01 8.48 -8.46
CA SER A 93 -5.10 7.81 -7.79
C SER A 93 -4.71 7.51 -6.34
N HIS A 94 -5.52 7.99 -5.40
CA HIS A 94 -5.38 7.77 -3.96
C HIS A 94 -6.54 6.91 -3.47
N LEU A 95 -6.21 5.88 -2.70
CA LEU A 95 -7.17 4.99 -2.08
C LEU A 95 -6.87 4.90 -0.58
N HIS A 96 -7.85 5.30 0.23
CA HIS A 96 -7.75 5.10 1.67
C HIS A 96 -8.05 3.65 2.05
N ILE A 97 -7.19 3.04 2.87
CA ILE A 97 -7.30 1.66 3.35
C ILE A 97 -7.39 1.68 4.88
N PRO A 98 -8.61 1.88 5.43
CA PRO A 98 -8.79 2.07 6.87
C PRO A 98 -8.37 0.86 7.69
N GLU A 99 -8.50 -0.36 7.14
CA GLU A 99 -8.16 -1.60 7.84
C GLU A 99 -6.67 -1.70 8.19
N TYR A 100 -5.82 -0.97 7.46
CA TYR A 100 -4.37 -0.88 7.71
C TYR A 100 -3.96 0.47 8.28
N GLY A 101 -4.91 1.41 8.48
CA GLY A 101 -4.59 2.80 8.80
C GLY A 101 -3.68 3.45 7.75
N ALA A 102 -3.83 3.05 6.48
CA ALA A 102 -2.89 3.38 5.42
C ALA A 102 -3.60 4.01 4.20
N ALA A 103 -2.80 4.48 3.25
CA ALA A 103 -3.23 4.89 1.94
C ALA A 103 -2.41 4.16 0.88
N HIS A 104 -3.07 3.76 -0.21
CA HIS A 104 -2.44 3.21 -1.39
C HIS A 104 -2.51 4.24 -2.52
N TYR A 105 -1.39 4.38 -3.24
CA TYR A 105 -1.24 5.34 -4.31
C TYR A 105 -0.93 4.61 -5.60
N VAL A 106 -1.57 5.04 -6.69
CA VAL A 106 -1.20 4.66 -8.05
C VAL A 106 -0.88 5.94 -8.79
N PHE A 107 0.36 6.02 -9.27
CA PHE A 107 0.82 7.09 -10.16
C PHE A 107 0.97 6.52 -11.56
N LEU A 108 0.39 7.20 -12.54
CA LEU A 108 0.67 6.96 -13.96
C LEU A 108 1.26 8.24 -14.55
N PHE A 109 2.22 8.06 -15.45
CA PHE A 109 2.91 9.16 -16.10
C PHE A 109 2.77 9.07 -17.61
N LYS A 110 2.76 10.23 -18.26
CA LYS A 110 2.88 10.38 -19.71
C LYS A 110 3.93 11.42 -20.03
N THR A 111 4.61 11.19 -21.15
CA THR A 111 5.52 12.16 -21.75
C THR A 111 4.75 13.35 -22.32
N ARG A 112 5.46 14.42 -22.68
CA ARG A 112 4.85 15.59 -23.31
C ARG A 112 4.22 15.29 -24.67
N SER A 113 4.76 14.33 -25.43
CA SER A 113 4.25 13.96 -26.76
C SER A 113 2.91 13.23 -26.74
N GLU A 114 2.55 12.61 -25.61
CA GLU A 114 1.33 11.79 -25.49
C GLU A 114 0.08 12.58 -25.11
N GLY A 115 0.24 13.84 -24.69
CA GLY A 115 -0.85 14.67 -24.17
C GLY A 115 -1.34 14.25 -22.78
N PRO A 116 -2.29 15.00 -22.20
CA PRO A 116 -2.83 14.72 -20.88
C PRO A 116 -3.68 13.43 -20.87
N PHE A 117 -3.93 12.90 -19.67
CA PHE A 117 -4.86 11.79 -19.50
C PHE A 117 -6.29 12.23 -19.83
N THR A 118 -6.97 11.40 -20.61
CA THR A 118 -8.39 11.58 -20.96
C THR A 118 -9.29 11.21 -19.79
N GLU A 119 -10.53 11.71 -19.81
CA GLU A 119 -11.55 11.34 -18.81
C GLU A 119 -11.79 9.82 -18.77
N ARG A 120 -11.75 9.15 -19.93
CA ARG A 120 -11.87 7.69 -20.00
C ARG A 120 -10.74 6.98 -19.28
N GLU A 121 -9.49 7.40 -19.51
CA GLU A 121 -8.32 6.82 -18.82
C GLU A 121 -8.42 7.04 -17.31
N ARG A 122 -8.85 8.25 -16.89
CA ARG A 122 -9.09 8.57 -15.48
C ARG A 122 -10.12 7.63 -14.84
N GLN A 123 -11.26 7.41 -15.50
CA GLN A 123 -12.31 6.50 -15.01
C GLN A 123 -11.83 5.06 -14.92
N ILE A 124 -11.08 4.57 -15.90
CA ILE A 124 -10.49 3.22 -15.88
C ILE A 124 -9.60 3.06 -14.65
N VAL A 125 -8.69 4.01 -14.40
CA VAL A 125 -7.78 3.96 -13.25
C VAL A 125 -8.55 4.08 -11.94
N HIS A 126 -9.58 4.92 -11.88
CA HIS A 126 -10.43 5.07 -10.70
C HIS A 126 -11.11 3.75 -10.32
N HIS A 127 -11.75 3.08 -11.29
CA HIS A 127 -12.41 1.80 -11.07
C HIS A 127 -11.43 0.69 -10.73
N LEU A 128 -10.31 0.58 -11.46
CA LEU A 128 -9.26 -0.40 -11.16
C LEU A 128 -8.72 -0.24 -9.74
N HIS A 129 -8.47 0.99 -9.30
CA HIS A 129 -7.97 1.24 -7.95
C HIS A 129 -9.01 0.88 -6.88
N GLY A 130 -10.30 1.06 -7.17
CA GLY A 130 -11.39 0.56 -6.33
C GLY A 130 -11.36 -0.97 -6.15
N GLU A 131 -11.18 -1.72 -7.24
CA GLU A 131 -11.06 -3.18 -7.20
C GLU A 131 -9.82 -3.64 -6.39
N LEU A 132 -8.70 -2.92 -6.51
CA LEU A 132 -7.53 -3.17 -5.65
C LEU A 132 -7.87 -2.97 -4.17
N GLY A 133 -8.75 -2.02 -3.83
CA GLY A 133 -9.24 -1.82 -2.47
C GLY A 133 -9.99 -3.02 -1.89
N GLU A 134 -10.79 -3.72 -2.71
CA GLU A 134 -11.43 -4.96 -2.28
C GLU A 134 -10.41 -6.07 -1.99
N LEU A 135 -9.32 -6.13 -2.76
CA LEU A 135 -8.22 -7.06 -2.49
C LEU A 135 -7.48 -6.72 -1.19
N TRP A 136 -7.21 -5.44 -0.94
CA TRP A 136 -6.63 -4.98 0.33
C TRP A 136 -7.53 -5.32 1.52
N ARG A 137 -8.85 -5.09 1.40
CA ARG A 137 -9.82 -5.47 2.44
C ARG A 137 -9.89 -6.97 2.65
N ALA A 138 -9.87 -7.77 1.58
CA ALA A 138 -9.81 -9.23 1.69
C ALA A 138 -8.54 -9.69 2.42
N ALA A 139 -7.40 -9.05 2.13
CA ALA A 139 -6.12 -9.32 2.78
C ALA A 139 -6.13 -8.93 4.28
N SER A 140 -6.84 -7.85 4.67
CA SER A 140 -6.95 -7.48 6.10
C SER A 140 -7.77 -8.51 6.90
N GLY A 141 -8.77 -9.12 6.27
CA GLY A 141 -9.47 -10.27 6.84
C GLY A 141 -8.52 -11.42 7.22
N ALA A 142 -7.44 -11.58 6.44
CA ALA A 142 -6.37 -12.53 6.68
C ALA A 142 -5.32 -12.08 7.72
N GLN A 143 -5.28 -10.80 8.13
CA GLN A 143 -4.32 -10.34 9.14
C GLN A 143 -4.59 -11.00 10.47
N LEU A 144 -3.60 -11.74 10.95
CA LEU A 144 -3.66 -12.50 12.18
C LEU A 144 -2.82 -11.83 13.26
N PRO A 145 -3.29 -11.81 14.52
CA PRO A 145 -2.41 -11.65 15.67
C PRO A 145 -1.18 -12.55 15.53
N ARG A 146 0.00 -12.04 15.88
CA ARG A 146 1.29 -12.71 15.64
C ARG A 146 1.29 -14.21 15.97
N ARG A 147 0.72 -14.60 17.12
CA ARG A 147 0.65 -16.01 17.53
C ARG A 147 -0.25 -16.86 16.64
N LEU A 148 -1.42 -16.33 16.23
CA LEU A 148 -2.30 -17.00 15.26
C LEU A 148 -1.63 -17.12 13.88
N GLN A 149 -0.88 -16.09 13.47
CA GLN A 149 -0.13 -16.12 12.21
C GLN A 149 0.95 -17.21 12.24
N GLN A 150 1.78 -17.23 13.29
CA GLN A 150 2.81 -18.24 13.49
C GLN A 150 2.24 -19.66 13.51
N THR A 151 1.13 -19.87 14.25
CA THR A 151 0.41 -21.14 14.25
C THR A 151 -0.04 -21.49 12.83
N LEU A 152 -0.77 -20.61 12.14
CA LEU A 152 -1.26 -20.87 10.78
C LEU A 152 -0.12 -21.21 9.81
N THR A 153 1.00 -20.48 9.84
CA THR A 153 2.17 -20.74 8.99
C THR A 153 2.72 -22.15 9.21
N LEU A 154 2.84 -22.59 10.47
CA LEU A 154 3.33 -23.93 10.77
C LEU A 154 2.32 -25.02 10.37
N LEU A 155 1.01 -24.77 10.52
CA LEU A 155 -0.02 -25.68 10.03
C LEU A 155 0.01 -25.79 8.49
N GLN A 156 0.25 -24.68 7.78
CA GLN A 156 0.41 -24.64 6.33
C GLN A 156 1.66 -25.37 5.84
N ALA A 157 2.72 -25.37 6.64
CA ALA A 157 3.95 -26.15 6.41
C ALA A 157 3.78 -27.65 6.69
N GLY A 158 2.61 -28.09 7.17
CA GLY A 158 2.29 -29.50 7.39
C GLY A 158 2.46 -29.99 8.83
N TYR A 159 2.92 -29.14 9.76
CA TYR A 159 3.11 -29.55 11.15
C TYR A 159 1.79 -29.84 11.88
N SER A 160 1.80 -30.88 12.71
CA SER A 160 0.74 -31.21 13.66
C SER A 160 0.69 -30.22 14.82
N GLU A 161 -0.43 -30.14 15.54
CA GLU A 161 -0.56 -29.20 16.68
C GLU A 161 0.49 -29.44 17.77
N LYS A 162 0.88 -30.70 17.99
CA LYS A 162 1.95 -31.07 18.91
C LYS A 162 3.31 -30.51 18.46
N GLU A 163 3.64 -30.70 17.19
CA GLU A 163 4.87 -30.17 16.61
C GLU A 163 4.91 -28.64 16.55
N VAL A 164 3.75 -28.00 16.40
CA VAL A 164 3.61 -26.54 16.52
C VAL A 164 3.83 -26.07 17.96
N ALA A 165 3.28 -26.79 18.93
CA ALA A 165 3.46 -26.47 20.35
C ALA A 165 4.94 -26.52 20.75
N GLU A 166 5.65 -27.58 20.33
CA GLU A 166 7.09 -27.72 20.54
C GLU A 166 7.88 -26.57 19.89
N ARG A 167 7.58 -26.22 18.63
CA ARG A 167 8.30 -25.17 17.89
C ARG A 167 8.06 -23.74 18.40
N LEU A 168 6.88 -23.49 18.95
CA LEU A 168 6.53 -22.16 19.48
C LEU A 168 6.81 -22.03 20.98
N GLU A 169 7.30 -23.09 21.62
CA GLU A 169 7.49 -23.19 23.08
C GLU A 169 6.19 -22.88 23.83
N LEU A 170 5.08 -23.49 23.38
CA LEU A 170 3.74 -23.33 23.95
C LEU A 170 3.17 -24.66 24.42
N SER A 171 2.13 -24.61 25.27
CA SER A 171 1.40 -25.83 25.62
C SER A 171 0.54 -26.32 24.45
N PRO A 172 0.30 -27.63 24.30
CA PRO A 172 -0.64 -28.16 23.31
C PRO A 172 -2.05 -27.54 23.43
N GLY A 173 -2.50 -27.25 24.65
CA GLY A 173 -3.78 -26.60 24.90
C GLY A 173 -3.85 -25.18 24.31
N THR A 174 -2.77 -24.40 24.44
CA THR A 174 -2.67 -23.06 23.85
C THR A 174 -2.73 -23.09 22.33
N VAL A 175 -2.04 -24.06 21.71
CA VAL A 175 -2.09 -24.25 20.24
C VAL A 175 -3.48 -24.68 19.79
N HIS A 176 -4.15 -25.58 20.54
CA HIS A 176 -5.53 -25.97 20.25
C HIS A 176 -6.49 -24.77 20.29
N ASP A 177 -6.34 -23.87 21.27
CA ASP A 177 -7.15 -22.66 21.34
C ASP A 177 -6.86 -21.68 20.19
N TYR A 178 -5.60 -21.61 19.74
CA TYR A 178 -5.26 -20.89 18.51
C TYR A 178 -5.90 -21.54 17.27
N CYS A 179 -5.90 -22.87 17.14
CA CYS A 179 -6.61 -23.57 16.07
C CYS A 179 -8.12 -23.26 16.08
N LYS A 180 -8.77 -23.25 17.25
CA LYS A 180 -10.19 -22.86 17.38
C LYS A 180 -10.42 -21.41 16.95
N ALA A 181 -9.55 -20.50 17.36
CA ALA A 181 -9.63 -19.10 16.97
C ALA A 181 -9.49 -18.93 15.45
N LEU A 182 -8.58 -19.67 14.81
CA LEU A 182 -8.43 -19.75 13.35
C LEU A 182 -9.71 -20.28 12.70
N HIS A 183 -10.27 -21.40 13.17
CA HIS A 183 -11.51 -21.97 12.62
C HIS A 183 -12.69 -20.99 12.71
N LYS A 184 -12.85 -20.32 13.87
CA LYS A 184 -13.90 -19.32 14.09
C LYS A 184 -13.74 -18.13 13.14
N ARG A 185 -12.52 -17.62 12.97
CA ARG A 185 -12.24 -16.46 12.12
C ARG A 185 -12.50 -16.74 10.65
N TRP A 186 -12.07 -17.90 10.15
CA TRP A 186 -12.29 -18.30 8.75
C TRP A 186 -13.67 -18.89 8.48
N LYS A 187 -14.49 -19.09 9.52
CA LYS A 187 -15.81 -19.74 9.44
C LYS A 187 -15.71 -21.10 8.74
N VAL A 188 -14.80 -21.94 9.21
CA VAL A 188 -14.51 -23.28 8.67
C VAL A 188 -14.70 -24.35 9.74
N ARG A 189 -14.94 -25.59 9.31
CA ARG A 189 -15.21 -26.71 10.22
C ARG A 189 -14.07 -27.73 10.28
N SER A 190 -13.08 -27.63 9.39
CA SER A 190 -11.98 -28.58 9.33
C SER A 190 -10.64 -27.92 9.05
N ARG A 191 -9.55 -28.61 9.42
CA ARG A 191 -8.17 -28.20 9.09
C ARG A 191 -7.97 -28.07 7.58
N ALA A 192 -8.47 -29.02 6.79
CA ALA A 192 -8.33 -28.97 5.34
C ALA A 192 -9.01 -27.73 4.75
N GLU A 193 -10.21 -27.40 5.22
CA GLU A 193 -10.94 -26.21 4.81
C GLU A 193 -10.23 -24.91 5.24
N LEU A 194 -9.69 -24.88 6.48
CA LEU A 194 -8.86 -23.77 6.95
C LEU A 194 -7.68 -23.53 6.01
N LEU A 195 -6.92 -24.58 5.68
CA LEU A 195 -5.74 -24.48 4.83
C LEU A 195 -6.08 -24.06 3.40
N ALA A 196 -7.20 -24.56 2.84
CA ALA A 196 -7.66 -24.17 1.52
C ALA A 196 -8.04 -22.68 1.47
N ARG A 197 -8.85 -22.19 2.42
CA ARG A 197 -9.26 -20.79 2.46
C ARG A 197 -8.12 -19.83 2.78
N ALA A 198 -7.21 -20.22 3.67
CA ALA A 198 -6.04 -19.41 4.02
C ALA A 198 -5.07 -19.25 2.84
N ARG A 199 -5.02 -20.21 1.90
CA ARG A 199 -4.24 -20.09 0.65
C ARG A 199 -4.93 -19.24 -0.41
N ALA A 200 -6.26 -19.16 -0.39
CA ALA A 200 -7.04 -18.43 -1.37
C ALA A 200 -7.14 -16.93 -1.09
N LEU A 201 -6.83 -16.48 0.13
CA LEU A 201 -6.80 -15.06 0.44
C LEU A 201 -5.53 -14.44 -0.16
N PRO A 202 -5.65 -13.28 -0.85
CA PRO A 202 -4.48 -12.50 -1.22
C PRO A 202 -3.70 -12.21 0.06
N GLN A 203 -2.44 -12.61 0.11
CA GLN A 203 -1.56 -12.06 1.13
C GLN A 203 -1.41 -10.58 0.80
N ALA A 204 -1.44 -9.71 1.82
CA ALA A 204 -1.00 -8.34 1.64
C ALA A 204 0.37 -8.42 0.94
N PRO A 205 0.56 -7.74 -0.20
CA PRO A 205 1.80 -7.85 -0.95
C PRO A 205 2.96 -7.62 0.01
N HIS A 206 3.88 -8.58 0.05
CA HIS A 206 5.17 -8.33 0.69
C HIS A 206 5.79 -7.21 -0.12
N LEU A 207 5.73 -6.00 0.42
CA LEU A 207 6.39 -4.85 -0.18
C LEU A 207 7.88 -5.19 -0.20
N MET A 208 8.39 -5.50 -1.39
CA MET A 208 9.82 -5.73 -1.66
C MET A 208 10.56 -4.39 -1.57
N MET A 209 10.55 -3.75 -0.39
CA MET A 209 11.42 -2.63 -0.04
C MET A 209 11.72 -2.61 1.46
N GLN A 210 11.89 -3.78 2.06
CA GLN A 210 12.63 -3.93 3.32
C GLN A 210 13.49 -5.19 3.26
N GLU A 211 14.61 -5.12 2.55
CA GLU A 211 15.79 -5.78 3.11
C GLU A 211 15.99 -5.15 4.49
N ARG A 212 15.73 -5.95 5.52
CA ARG A 212 15.87 -5.55 6.91
C ARG A 212 17.29 -5.02 7.11
N ALA A 213 17.45 -3.71 7.15
CA ALA A 213 18.61 -3.01 7.71
C ALA A 213 18.70 -3.19 9.25
N ASN A 214 18.26 -4.34 9.77
CA ASN A 214 18.41 -4.75 11.16
C ASN A 214 18.92 -6.20 11.20
N ALA A 215 20.09 -6.40 10.62
CA ALA A 215 20.95 -7.54 10.88
C ALA A 215 22.41 -7.07 10.87
N ARG A 216 22.78 -6.28 11.88
CA ARG A 216 24.13 -6.19 12.50
C ARG A 216 24.21 -4.96 13.40
N ARG A 217 23.78 -5.14 14.65
CA ARG A 217 24.57 -4.67 15.79
C ARG A 217 24.72 -5.88 16.70
N VAL A 218 25.87 -6.53 16.56
CA VAL A 218 26.47 -7.37 17.61
C VAL A 218 27.09 -6.40 18.62
#